data_AF-A0A951KML1-F1
#
_entry.id   AF-A0A951KML1-F1
#
_cell.length_a   1.000
_cell.length_b   1.000
_cell.length_c   1.000
_cell.angle_alpha   90.00
_cell.angle_beta   90.00
_cell.angle_gamma   90.00
#
_symmetry.space_group_name_H-M   'P 1'
#
loop_
_entity.id
_entity.type
_entity.pdbx_description
1 polymer ?
#
loop_
_entity_poly.entity_id
_entity_poly.type
_entity_poly.pdbx_seq_one_letter_code
_entity_poly.pdbx_strand_id
1 'polypeptide(L)' 'MNQHYSAYLDIETAFDGSITVIGIYRPDSGTYQLVGSGVNDLNLYRALEDVHTIYTYNGG' A
#
# COMPACT_ATOMS: atom_id res chain seq x y z
N MET A 1 9.94 -11.41 20.11
CA MET A 1 9.60 -9.99 19.93
C MET A 1 9.12 -9.86 18.50
N ASN A 2 7.85 -9.50 18.27
CA ASN A 2 7.39 -9.30 16.90
C ASN A 2 8.11 -8.06 16.35
N GLN A 3 8.78 -8.22 15.21
CA GLN A 3 9.28 -7.05 14.49
C GLN A 3 8.06 -6.31 13.97
N HIS A 4 7.97 -5.03 14.30
CA HIS A 4 6.98 -4.14 13.71
C HIS A 4 7.53 -3.64 12.39
N TYR A 5 6.87 -3.96 11.28
CA TYR A 5 7.28 -3.51 9.96
C TYR A 5 6.66 -2.16 9.63
N SER A 6 7.43 -1.34 8.95
CA SER A 6 6.94 -0.12 8.32
C SER A 6 6.74 -0.36 6.83
N ALA A 7 5.76 0.29 6.23
CA ALA A 7 5.59 0.32 4.79
C ALA A 7 5.57 1.76 4.27
N TYR A 8 5.95 1.93 3.01
CA TYR A 8 5.87 3.19 2.28
C TYR A 8 4.80 3.03 1.21
N LEU A 9 3.77 3.88 1.25
CA LEU A 9 2.58 3.76 0.43
C LEU A 9 2.35 5.02 -0.40
N ASP A 10 2.09 4.82 -1.68
CA ASP A 10 1.73 5.85 -2.64
C ASP A 10 0.50 5.43 -3.47
N ILE A 11 -0.32 6.39 -3.87
CA ILE A 11 -1.59 6.16 -4.59
C ILE A 11 -1.62 7.04 -5.83
N GLU A 12 -1.97 6.43 -6.96
CA GLU A 12 -2.22 7.14 -8.22
C GLU A 12 -3.69 7.07 -8.60
N THR A 13 -4.26 8.21 -8.95
CA THR A 13 -5.68 8.34 -9.32
C THR A 13 -5.85 8.73 -10.78
N ALA A 14 -6.94 8.28 -11.41
CA ALA A 14 -7.37 8.81 -12.70
C ALA A 14 -8.03 10.19 -12.53
N PHE A 15 -8.30 10.87 -13.66
CA PHE A 15 -8.96 12.18 -13.69
C PHE A 15 -10.34 12.21 -13.04
N ASP A 16 -11.03 11.07 -12.98
CA ASP A 16 -12.34 10.91 -12.33
C ASP A 16 -12.24 10.63 -10.82
N GLY A 17 -11.02 10.60 -10.27
CA GLY A 17 -10.75 10.33 -8.86
C GLY A 17 -10.71 8.85 -8.50
N SER A 18 -10.89 7.93 -9.46
CA SER A 18 -10.74 6.50 -9.19
C SER A 18 -9.28 6.15 -8.88
N ILE A 19 -9.05 5.30 -7.88
CA ILE A 19 -7.71 4.78 -7.61
C ILE A 19 -7.33 3.79 -8.70
N THR A 20 -6.20 4.05 -9.37
CA THR A 20 -5.70 3.23 -10.48
C THR A 20 -4.59 2.28 -10.04
N VAL A 21 -3.73 2.74 -9.13
CA VAL A 21 -2.59 2.00 -8.61
C VAL A 21 -2.40 2.33 -7.13
N ILE A 22 -2.08 1.31 -6.34
CA ILE A 22 -1.51 1.47 -5.00
C ILE A 22 -0.12 0.82 -5.01
N GLY A 23 0.92 1.62 -4.79
CA GLY A 23 2.30 1.15 -4.63
C GLY A 23 2.65 1.01 -3.16
N ILE A 24 3.25 -0.13 -2.77
CA ILE A 24 3.66 -0.39 -1.40
C ILE A 24 5.07 -0.96 -1.40
N TYR A 25 5.99 -0.31 -0.68
CA TYR A 25 7.30 -0.87 -0.40
C TYR A 25 7.40 -1.30 1.07
N ARG A 26 7.80 -2.56 1.27
CA ARG A 26 8.05 -3.19 2.56
C ARG A 26 9.52 -3.60 2.67
N PRO A 27 10.28 -3.14 3.67
CA PRO A 27 11.67 -3.55 3.84
C PRO A 27 11.86 -5.06 4.07
N ASP A 28 10.84 -5.72 4.62
CA ASP A 28 10.86 -7.15 4.96
C ASP A 28 10.48 -8.07 3.79
N SER A 29 9.70 -7.59 2.83
CA SER A 29 9.13 -8.44 1.78
C SER A 29 9.15 -7.84 0.36
N GLY A 30 9.61 -6.61 0.21
CA GLY A 30 9.84 -5.95 -1.08
C GLY A 30 8.66 -5.12 -1.57
N THR A 31 8.54 -5.00 -2.90
CA THR A 31 7.59 -4.11 -3.56
C THR A 31 6.31 -4.85 -3.96
N TYR A 32 5.17 -4.23 -3.67
CA TYR A 32 3.84 -4.65 -4.09
C TYR A 32 3.21 -3.54 -4.92
N GLN A 33 2.43 -3.95 -5.92
CA GLN A 33 1.66 -3.02 -6.72
C GLN A 33 0.26 -3.60 -6.94
N LEU A 34 -0.76 -2.88 -6.47
CA LEU A 34 -2.15 -3.21 -6.75
C LEU A 34 -2.60 -2.38 -7.94
N VAL A 35 -3.11 -3.03 -9.00
CA VAL A 35 -3.46 -2.37 -10.27
C VAL A 35 -4.83 -2.85 -10.74
N GLY A 36 -5.65 -1.93 -11.28
CA GLY A 36 -6.95 -2.27 -11.85
C GLY A 36 -7.86 -2.96 -10.83
N SER A 37 -8.39 -4.14 -11.15
CA SER A 37 -9.23 -4.92 -10.22
C SER A 37 -8.49 -5.40 -8.96
N GLY A 38 -7.15 -5.33 -8.96
CA GLY A 38 -6.33 -5.59 -7.79
C GLY A 38 -6.44 -4.52 -6.70
N VAL A 39 -6.89 -3.31 -7.04
CA VAL A 39 -7.17 -2.22 -6.11
C VAL A 39 -8.47 -2.50 -5.36
N ASN A 40 -8.35 -3.23 -4.26
CA ASN A 40 -9.45 -3.52 -3.35
C ASN A 40 -8.92 -3.75 -1.93
N ASP A 41 -9.81 -3.62 -0.96
CA ASP A 41 -9.47 -3.68 0.47
C ASP A 41 -8.81 -5.01 0.85
N LEU A 42 -9.27 -6.13 0.29
CA LEU A 42 -8.72 -7.45 0.61
C LEU A 42 -7.24 -7.57 0.22
N ASN A 43 -6.88 -7.09 -0.97
CA ASN A 43 -5.50 -7.11 -1.43
C ASN A 43 -4.65 -6.09 -0.69
N LEU A 44 -5.21 -4.92 -0.34
CA LEU A 44 -4.52 -3.91 0.46
C LEU A 44 -4.19 -4.43 1.86
N TYR A 45 -5.15 -5.04 2.54
CA TYR A 45 -4.92 -5.62 3.87
C TYR A 45 -3.89 -6.74 3.85
N ARG A 46 -3.90 -7.60 2.82
CA ARG A 46 -2.88 -8.63 2.65
C ARG A 46 -1.49 -8.04 2.43
N ALA A 47 -1.38 -7.01 1.60
CA ALA A 47 -0.11 -6.34 1.36
C ALA A 47 0.44 -5.63 2.62
N LEU A 48 -0.45 -5.18 3.51
CA LEU A 48 -0.12 -4.50 4.76
C LEU A 48 -0.13 -5.42 5.99
N GLU A 49 -0.20 -6.74 5.82
CA GLU A 49 -0.15 -7.68 6.94
C GLU A 49 1.14 -7.50 7.75
N ASP A 50 1.00 -7.39 9.07
CA ASP A 50 2.06 -7.09 10.05
C ASP A 50 2.75 -5.72 9.91
N VAL A 51 2.24 -4.84 9.03
CA VAL A 51 2.67 -3.45 8.95
C VAL A 51 1.97 -2.62 10.03
N HIS A 52 2.74 -1.89 10.82
CA HIS A 52 2.24 -1.08 11.94
C HIS A 52 2.32 0.43 11.66
N THR A 53 3.27 0.83 10.81
CA THR A 53 3.48 2.22 10.43
C THR A 53 3.45 2.33 8.92
N ILE A 54 2.59 3.21 8.40
CA ILE A 54 2.54 3.54 6.98
C ILE A 54 3.11 4.94 6.83
N TYR A 55 4.16 5.06 6.02
CA TYR A 55 4.67 6.33 5.55
C TYR A 55 4.06 6.65 4.19
N THR A 56 3.55 7.85 4.04
CA THR A 56 3.01 8.35 2.78
C THR A 56 3.38 9.82 2.62
N TYR A 57 3.27 10.34 1.40
CA TYR A 57 3.39 11.76 1.12
C TYR A 57 1.99 12.32 0.85
N ASN A 58 1.56 13.31 1.64
CA ASN A 58 0.25 13.97 1.56
C ASN A 58 -1.00 13.09 1.79
N GLY A 59 -0.89 11.87 2.31
CA GLY A 59 -2.04 11.00 2.60
C GLY A 59 -2.64 11.16 4.01
N GLY A 60 -2.80 12.41 4.47
CA GLY A 60 -3.11 12.78 5.87
C GLY A 60 -4.32 12.11 6.53
#